data_AF-A0A2D6E099-F1
#
_entry.id   AF-A0A2D6E099-F1
#
_cell.length_a   1.000
_cell.length_b   1.000
_cell.length_c   1.000
_cell.angle_alpha   90.00
_cell.angle_beta   90.00
_cell.angle_gamma   90.00
#
_symmetry.space_group_name_H-M   'P 1'
#
loop_
_entity.id
_entity.type
_entity.pdbx_description
1 polymer ?
#
loop_
_entity_poly.entity_id
_entity_poly.type
_entity_poly.pdbx_seq_one_letter_code
_entity_poly.pdbx_strand_id
1 'polypeptide(L)'
;MKDRNDKLVFWGCFIALITTAFAFITRAFMVNMPDLWPATFGLDGVQAQRLFGAGIWPFAISIILFSLIIDKIGYRVAMVFSFICYVAYAVLAFMAYGTVNAEGLEGQALKDAQTQAYWFLYAGSIILGLGNGTV
;
A
#
# COMPACT_ATOMS: atom_id res chain seq x y z
N MET A 1 29.96 12.77 6.83
CA MET A 1 30.03 11.34 6.48
C MET A 1 31.50 10.97 6.34
N LYS A 2 32.07 10.24 7.32
CA LYS A 2 33.51 9.94 7.34
C LYS A 2 33.82 8.48 6.96
N ASP A 3 32.87 7.57 7.11
CA ASP A 3 33.01 6.14 6.80
C ASP A 3 32.00 5.65 5.73
N ARG A 4 32.30 4.52 5.08
CA ARG A 4 31.44 3.79 4.13
C ARG A 4 30.10 3.39 4.77
N ASN A 5 30.10 3.02 6.05
CA ASN A 5 28.87 2.64 6.76
C ASN A 5 27.89 3.82 6.89
N ASP A 6 28.38 5.02 7.24
CA ASP A 6 27.56 6.24 7.31
C ASP A 6 26.87 6.53 5.98
N LYS A 7 27.60 6.35 4.86
CA LYS A 7 27.07 6.57 3.52
C LYS A 7 25.96 5.57 3.18
N LEU A 8 26.13 4.31 3.56
CA LEU A 8 25.12 3.26 3.32
C LEU A 8 23.83 3.52 4.12
N VAL A 9 23.95 3.89 5.39
CA VAL A 9 22.78 4.21 6.23
C VAL A 9 22.06 5.45 5.69
N PHE A 10 22.80 6.51 5.33
CA PHE A 10 22.22 7.71 4.74
C PHE A 10 21.42 7.42 3.46
N TRP A 11 22.02 6.70 2.51
CA TRP A 11 21.32 6.33 1.27
C TRP A 11 20.15 5.38 1.53
N GLY A 12 20.28 4.48 2.50
CA GLY A 12 19.19 3.62 2.95
C GLY A 12 17.98 4.43 3.42
N CYS A 13 18.17 5.37 4.36
CA CYS A 13 17.11 6.27 4.82
C CYS A 13 16.52 7.10 3.68
N PHE A 14 17.37 7.66 2.80
CA PHE A 14 16.92 8.48 1.69
C PHE A 14 16.03 7.70 0.70
N ILE A 15 16.45 6.50 0.31
CA ILE A 15 15.67 5.62 -0.58
C ILE A 15 14.38 5.17 0.11
N ALA A 16 14.41 4.89 1.42
CA ALA A 16 13.25 4.49 2.18
C ALA A 16 12.17 5.59 2.18
N LEU A 17 12.56 6.83 2.51
CA LEU A 17 11.66 7.98 2.50
C LEU A 17 11.03 8.22 1.12
N ILE A 18 11.83 8.11 0.04
CA ILE A 18 11.32 8.21 -1.32
C ILE A 18 10.32 7.08 -1.61
N THR A 19 10.67 5.84 -1.28
CA THR A 19 9.83 4.66 -1.54
C THR A 19 8.47 4.81 -0.87
N THR A 20 8.45 5.21 0.40
CA THR A 20 7.21 5.45 1.17
C THR A 20 6.37 6.57 0.57
N ALA A 21 7.00 7.69 0.19
CA ALA A 21 6.30 8.80 -0.45
C ALA A 21 5.67 8.39 -1.79
N PHE A 22 6.42 7.65 -2.63
CA PHE A 22 5.93 7.16 -3.92
C PHE A 22 4.82 6.13 -3.76
N ALA A 23 4.95 5.19 -2.83
CA ALA A 23 3.90 4.20 -2.55
C ALA A 23 2.59 4.87 -2.12
N PHE A 24 2.66 5.93 -1.31
CA PHE A 24 1.49 6.69 -0.91
C PHE A 24 0.89 7.51 -2.05
N ILE A 25 1.69 8.34 -2.74
CA ILE A 25 1.17 9.29 -3.74
C ILE A 25 0.65 8.59 -5.00
N THR A 26 1.34 7.55 -5.47
CA THR A 26 0.88 6.78 -6.65
C THR A 26 -0.46 6.12 -6.36
N ARG A 27 -0.61 5.49 -5.19
CA ARG A 27 -1.89 4.93 -4.76
C ARG A 27 -2.96 6.00 -4.58
N ALA A 28 -2.62 7.16 -4.03
CA ALA A 28 -3.57 8.28 -3.91
C ALA A 28 -4.13 8.67 -5.28
N PHE A 29 -3.30 8.72 -6.32
CA PHE A 29 -3.77 8.93 -7.69
C PHE A 29 -4.61 7.78 -8.20
N MET A 30 -4.16 6.53 -8.03
CA MET A 30 -4.90 5.34 -8.48
C MET A 30 -6.34 5.32 -7.94
N VAL A 31 -6.53 5.64 -6.67
CA VAL A 31 -7.83 5.60 -6.00
C VAL A 31 -8.72 6.80 -6.34
N ASN A 32 -8.14 7.99 -6.53
CA ASN A 32 -8.92 9.23 -6.64
C ASN A 32 -9.12 9.73 -8.08
N MET A 33 -8.35 9.23 -9.06
CA MET A 33 -8.55 9.59 -10.47
C MET A 33 -9.60 8.69 -11.11
N PRO A 34 -10.68 9.24 -11.72
CA PRO A 34 -11.79 8.45 -12.25
C PRO A 34 -11.38 7.36 -13.25
N ASP A 35 -10.41 7.66 -14.13
CA ASP A 35 -10.00 6.77 -15.22
C ASP A 35 -9.05 5.65 -14.77
N LEU A 36 -8.70 5.57 -13.49
CA LEU A 36 -7.82 4.54 -12.92
C LEU A 36 -8.62 3.44 -12.20
N TRP A 37 -8.46 3.30 -10.88
CA TRP A 37 -9.14 2.26 -10.11
C TRP A 37 -10.67 2.40 -10.10
N PRO A 38 -11.26 3.61 -10.04
CA PRO A 38 -12.71 3.75 -10.14
C PRO A 38 -13.28 3.15 -11.42
N ALA A 39 -12.71 3.45 -12.59
CA ALA A 39 -13.11 2.84 -13.86
C ALA A 39 -12.79 1.33 -13.91
N THR A 40 -11.59 0.93 -13.50
CA THR A 40 -11.12 -0.46 -13.61
C THR A 40 -11.91 -1.42 -12.71
N PHE A 41 -12.22 -1.00 -11.49
CA PHE A 41 -12.85 -1.85 -10.47
C PHE A 41 -14.33 -1.51 -10.23
N GLY A 42 -14.90 -0.56 -10.99
CA GLY A 42 -16.29 -0.15 -10.84
C GLY A 42 -16.58 0.51 -9.49
N LEU A 43 -15.62 1.26 -8.95
CA LEU A 43 -15.78 1.88 -7.63
C LEU A 43 -16.69 3.09 -7.69
N ASP A 44 -17.67 3.15 -6.78
CA ASP A 44 -18.37 4.40 -6.51
C ASP A 44 -17.53 5.37 -5.66
N GLY A 45 -17.99 6.62 -5.54
CA GLY A 45 -17.27 7.65 -4.77
C GLY A 45 -17.08 7.31 -3.29
N VAL A 46 -18.03 6.60 -2.67
CA VAL A 46 -17.94 6.17 -1.27
C VAL A 46 -16.92 5.04 -1.13
N GLN A 47 -16.96 4.05 -2.03
CA GLN A 47 -16.00 2.95 -2.06
C GLN A 47 -14.57 3.46 -2.29
N ALA A 48 -14.38 4.40 -3.23
CA ALA A 48 -13.09 5.01 -3.48
C ALA A 48 -12.54 5.72 -2.22
N GLN A 49 -13.37 6.50 -1.51
CA GLN A 49 -12.92 7.17 -0.28
C GLN A 49 -12.69 6.22 0.89
N ARG A 50 -13.50 5.16 1.03
CA ARG A 50 -13.24 4.10 2.02
C ARG A 50 -11.90 3.42 1.74
N LEU A 51 -11.63 3.12 0.48
CA LEU A 51 -10.36 2.55 0.07
C LEU A 51 -9.23 3.53 0.37
N PHE A 52 -9.35 4.81 -0.01
CA PHE A 52 -8.34 5.83 0.28
C PHE A 52 -8.02 5.90 1.78
N GLY A 53 -9.05 6.01 2.62
CA GLY A 53 -8.94 6.03 4.08
C GLY A 53 -8.29 4.78 4.67
N ALA A 54 -8.52 3.60 4.07
CA ALA A 54 -7.86 2.36 4.47
C ALA A 54 -6.33 2.39 4.32
N GLY A 55 -5.79 3.30 3.51
CA GLY A 55 -4.34 3.55 3.42
C GLY A 55 -3.81 4.60 4.40
N ILE A 56 -4.68 5.33 5.12
CA ILE A 56 -4.31 6.45 6.00
C ILE A 56 -4.38 6.06 7.47
N TRP A 57 -5.48 5.45 7.92
CA TRP A 57 -5.63 5.16 9.36
C TRP A 57 -4.58 4.15 9.89
N PRO A 58 -4.19 3.08 9.16
CA PRO A 58 -3.16 2.15 9.64
C PRO A 58 -1.77 2.78 9.60
N PHE A 59 -1.57 3.74 8.69
CA PHE A 59 -0.34 4.51 8.60
C PHE A 59 -0.10 5.28 9.90
N ALA A 60 -1.10 6.02 10.39
CA ALA A 60 -1.00 6.73 11.66
C ALA A 60 -0.76 5.78 12.85
N ILE A 61 -1.47 4.65 12.90
CA ILE A 61 -1.30 3.66 13.98
C ILE A 61 0.12 3.07 13.96
N SER A 62 0.64 2.72 12.79
CA SER A 62 1.96 2.14 12.66
C SER A 62 3.06 3.11 13.14
N ILE A 63 2.98 4.40 12.82
CA ILE A 63 3.95 5.39 13.31
C ILE A 63 4.00 5.38 14.84
N ILE A 64 2.83 5.40 15.49
CA ILE A 64 2.74 5.41 16.95
C ILE A 64 3.34 4.11 17.51
N LEU A 65 2.91 2.94 17.01
CA LEU A 65 3.38 1.66 17.53
C LEU A 65 4.88 1.48 17.35
N PHE A 66 5.42 1.75 16.16
CA PHE A 66 6.86 1.63 15.91
C PHE A 66 7.65 2.64 16.73
N SER A 67 7.15 3.86 16.94
CA SER A 67 7.83 4.83 17.83
C SER A 67 8.04 4.32 19.26
N LEU A 68 7.14 3.45 19.75
CA LEU A 68 7.20 2.89 21.11
C LEU A 68 8.10 1.67 21.25
N ILE A 69 8.29 0.91 20.16
CA ILE A 69 8.99 -0.39 20.21
C ILE A 69 10.32 -0.40 19.46
N ILE A 70 10.61 0.63 18.64
CA ILE A 70 11.78 0.66 17.74
C ILE A 70 13.10 0.51 18.50
N ASP A 71 13.21 1.10 19.69
CA ASP A 71 14.41 1.02 20.52
C ASP A 71 14.73 -0.42 20.97
N LYS A 72 13.71 -1.29 21.01
CA LYS A 72 13.84 -2.69 21.42
C LYS A 72 14.09 -3.63 20.24
N ILE A 73 13.42 -3.40 19.10
CA ILE A 73 13.49 -4.29 17.93
C ILE A 73 14.57 -3.87 16.92
N GLY A 74 15.00 -2.61 16.97
CA GLY A 74 15.98 -2.01 16.07
C GLY A 74 15.45 -1.66 14.68
N TYR A 75 16.14 -0.73 14.03
CA TYR A 75 15.75 -0.18 12.72
C TYR A 75 15.74 -1.23 11.59
N ARG A 76 16.61 -2.24 11.66
CA ARG A 76 16.66 -3.31 10.64
C ARG A 76 15.35 -4.09 10.56
N VAL A 77 14.75 -4.41 11.71
CA VAL A 77 13.50 -5.20 11.77
C VAL A 77 12.34 -4.40 11.20
N ALA A 78 12.25 -3.11 11.56
CA ALA A 78 11.26 -2.19 11.02
C ALA A 78 11.36 -2.10 9.47
N MET A 79 12.57 -1.93 8.94
CA MET A 79 12.79 -1.87 7.49
C MET A 79 12.36 -3.16 6.76
N VAL A 80 12.64 -4.34 7.32
CA VAL A 80 12.21 -5.62 6.73
C VAL A 80 10.69 -5.77 6.78
N PHE A 81 10.05 -5.38 7.89
CA PHE A 81 8.59 -5.38 8.00
C PHE A 81 7.95 -4.50 6.92
N SER A 82 8.43 -3.26 6.75
CA SER A 82 7.94 -2.36 5.70
C SER A 82 8.04 -2.95 4.30
N PHE A 83 9.19 -3.55 3.99
CA PHE A 83 9.40 -4.23 2.71
C PHE A 83 8.40 -5.37 2.47
N ILE A 84 8.15 -6.21 3.48
CA ILE A 84 7.16 -7.29 3.39
C ILE A 84 5.76 -6.73 3.14
N CYS A 85 5.39 -5.64 3.82
CA CYS A 85 4.13 -4.95 3.58
C CYS A 85 4.00 -4.45 2.13
N TYR A 86 5.07 -3.88 1.57
CA TYR A 86 5.06 -3.40 0.18
C TYR A 86 4.90 -4.53 -0.83
N VAL A 87 5.60 -5.66 -0.61
CA VAL A 87 5.44 -6.85 -1.46
C VAL A 87 4.03 -7.43 -1.34
N ALA A 88 3.51 -7.57 -0.12
CA ALA A 88 2.17 -8.09 0.11
C ALA A 88 1.07 -7.19 -0.50
N TYR A 89 1.21 -5.86 -0.40
CA TYR A 89 0.35 -4.91 -1.09
C TYR A 89 0.40 -5.11 -2.61
N ALA A 90 1.60 -5.19 -3.20
CA ALA A 90 1.75 -5.38 -4.64
C ALA A 90 1.08 -6.66 -5.13
N VAL A 91 1.27 -7.78 -4.41
CA VAL A 91 0.61 -9.06 -4.72
C VAL A 91 -0.92 -8.90 -4.71
N LEU A 92 -1.49 -8.30 -3.67
CA LEU A 92 -2.93 -8.10 -3.58
C LEU A 92 -3.48 -7.16 -4.66
N ALA A 93 -2.73 -6.11 -5.02
CA ALA A 93 -3.11 -5.21 -6.11
C ALA A 93 -3.08 -5.93 -7.47
N PHE A 94 -2.09 -6.78 -7.72
CA PHE A 94 -2.04 -7.61 -8.93
C PHE A 94 -3.14 -8.67 -8.96
N MET A 95 -3.47 -9.28 -7.81
CA MET A 95 -4.60 -10.20 -7.72
C MET A 95 -5.92 -9.50 -8.03
N ALA A 96 -6.16 -8.31 -7.47
CA ALA A 96 -7.34 -7.51 -7.77
C ALA A 96 -7.45 -7.20 -9.27
N TYR A 97 -6.35 -6.76 -9.88
CA TYR A 97 -6.30 -6.50 -11.32
C TYR A 97 -6.58 -7.76 -12.13
N GLY A 98 -5.97 -8.90 -11.76
CA GLY A 98 -6.19 -10.18 -12.42
C GLY A 98 -7.65 -10.66 -12.35
N THR A 99 -8.35 -10.43 -11.23
CA THR A 99 -9.74 -10.87 -11.09
C THR A 99 -10.71 -10.13 -12.00
N VAL A 100 -10.50 -8.83 -12.28
CA VAL A 100 -11.41 -8.05 -13.15
C VAL A 100 -11.04 -8.08 -14.63
N ASN A 101 -9.85 -8.58 -14.97
CA ASN A 101 -9.37 -8.70 -16.36
C ASN A 101 -9.41 -10.14 -16.89
N ALA A 102 -10.12 -11.06 -16.23
CA ALA A 102 -10.31 -12.40 -16.76
C ALA A 102 -11.20 -12.37 -18.02
N GLU A 103 -10.87 -13.21 -19.01
CA GLU A 103 -11.60 -13.26 -20.28
C GLU A 103 -13.07 -13.64 -20.10
N GLY A 104 -13.97 -12.96 -20.82
CA GLY A 104 -15.39 -13.28 -20.84
C GLY A 104 -16.19 -12.79 -19.62
N LEU A 105 -15.63 -11.92 -18.78
CA LEU A 105 -16.35 -11.32 -17.66
C LEU A 105 -17.38 -10.29 -18.13
N GLU A 106 -18.66 -10.62 -17.98
CA GLU A 106 -19.77 -9.71 -18.28
C GLU A 106 -20.88 -9.79 -17.21
N GLY A 107 -21.73 -8.76 -17.19
CA GLY A 107 -22.94 -8.75 -16.37
C GLY A 107 -22.69 -8.99 -14.87
N GLN A 108 -23.29 -10.04 -14.32
CA GLN A 108 -23.15 -10.37 -12.90
C GLN A 108 -21.75 -10.88 -12.54
N ALA A 109 -21.11 -11.66 -13.43
CA ALA A 109 -19.78 -12.21 -13.18
C ALA A 109 -18.73 -11.09 -13.02
N LEU A 110 -18.84 -10.02 -13.82
CA LEU A 110 -18.00 -8.84 -13.68
C LEU A 110 -18.20 -8.14 -12.33
N LYS A 111 -19.45 -7.99 -11.87
CA LYS A 111 -19.75 -7.35 -10.57
C LYS A 111 -19.22 -8.17 -9.40
N ASP A 112 -19.29 -9.49 -9.48
CA ASP A 112 -18.76 -10.39 -8.45
C ASP A 112 -17.22 -10.29 -8.40
N ALA A 113 -16.56 -10.27 -9.57
CA ALA A 113 -15.13 -10.06 -9.68
C ALA A 113 -14.68 -8.68 -9.14
N GLN A 114 -15.42 -7.61 -9.44
CA GLN A 114 -15.18 -6.27 -8.91
C GLN A 114 -15.33 -6.22 -7.39
N THR A 115 -16.32 -6.92 -6.84
CA THR A 115 -16.53 -7.03 -5.38
C THR A 115 -15.34 -7.75 -4.72
N GLN A 116 -14.87 -8.84 -5.33
CA GLN A 116 -13.68 -9.55 -4.84
C GLN A 116 -12.43 -8.67 -4.92
N ALA A 117 -12.23 -7.98 -6.04
CA ALA A 117 -11.11 -7.07 -6.25
C ALA A 117 -11.09 -5.95 -5.20
N TYR A 118 -12.24 -5.37 -4.88
CA TYR A 118 -12.37 -4.35 -3.84
C TYR A 118 -11.78 -4.83 -2.50
N TRP A 119 -12.05 -6.07 -2.10
CA TRP A 119 -11.53 -6.61 -0.83
C TRP A 119 -10.03 -6.88 -0.87
N PHE A 120 -9.48 -7.33 -2.00
CA PHE A 120 -8.02 -7.40 -2.18
C PHE A 120 -7.38 -6.02 -2.07
N LEU A 121 -7.94 -5.00 -2.73
CA LEU A 121 -7.45 -3.63 -2.64
C LEU A 121 -7.59 -3.09 -1.22
N TYR A 122 -8.69 -3.37 -0.53
CA TYR A 122 -8.92 -2.90 0.85
C TYR A 122 -7.90 -3.50 1.82
N ALA A 123 -7.70 -4.82 1.77
CA ALA A 123 -6.68 -5.50 2.57
C ALA A 123 -5.26 -5.00 2.22
N GLY A 124 -4.95 -4.89 0.92
CA GLY A 124 -3.67 -4.37 0.46
C GLY A 124 -3.42 -2.93 0.92
N SER A 125 -4.45 -2.10 0.95
CA SER A 125 -4.37 -0.72 1.41
C SER A 125 -4.03 -0.63 2.89
N ILE A 126 -4.61 -1.51 3.70
CA ILE A 126 -4.29 -1.58 5.13
C ILE A 126 -2.83 -1.98 5.31
N ILE A 127 -2.40 -3.03 4.62
CA ILE A 127 -1.03 -3.55 4.68
C ILE A 127 -0.03 -2.49 4.24
N LEU A 128 -0.30 -1.78 3.13
CA LEU A 128 0.55 -0.69 2.67
C LEU A 128 0.63 0.44 3.70
N GLY A 129 -0.50 0.83 4.29
CA GLY A 129 -0.55 1.82 5.36
C GLY A 129 0.36 1.45 6.54
N LEU A 130 0.29 0.19 7.00
CA LEU A 130 1.17 -0.32 8.05
C LEU A 130 2.65 -0.25 7.63
N GLY A 131 2.97 -0.69 6.41
CA GLY A 131 4.34 -0.64 5.88
C GLY A 131 4.91 0.78 5.81
N ASN A 132 4.09 1.75 5.39
CA ASN A 132 4.47 3.15 5.31
C ASN A 132 4.80 3.75 6.68
N GLY A 133 4.06 3.38 7.73
CA GLY A 133 4.23 3.99 9.05
C GLY A 133 5.39 3.42 9.85
N THR A 134 6.14 2.52 9.23
CA THR A 134 7.30 1.89 9.82
C THR A 134 8.62 2.55 9.38
N VAL A 135 8.57 3.38 8.32
CA VAL A 135 9.73 3.98 7.64
C VAL A 135 9.97 5.42 8.08
#